data_AF-A0A0C9U8I1-F1
#
_entry.id   AF-A0A0C9U8I1-F1
#
_cell.length_a   1.000
_cell.length_b   1.000
_cell.length_c   1.000
_cell.angle_alpha   90.00
_cell.angle_beta   90.00
_cell.angle_gamma   90.00
#
_symmetry.space_group_name_H-M   'P 1'
#
loop_
_entity.id
_entity.type
_entity.pdbx_description
1 polymer ?
#
loop_
_entity_poly.entity_id
_entity_poly.type
_entity_poly.pdbx_seq_one_letter_code
_entity_poly.pdbx_strand_id
1 'polypeptide(L)'
;MFGQAGYVASSYIYRADDAPRYLRGNRNLIIIALVNVLVLYPGTYAYYRWRNAQRDRKWNAMTAEEKAHYLATTKDVRNKQLELRFAH
;
A
#
# COMPACT_ATOMS: atom_id res chain seq x y z
N MET A 1 9.83 6.17 13.47
CA MET A 1 11.26 6.08 13.09
C MET A 1 11.53 6.22 11.58
N PHE A 2 10.52 6.17 10.68
CA PHE A 2 10.72 6.37 9.23
C PHE A 2 10.82 7.83 8.78
N GLY A 3 10.24 8.78 9.53
CA GLY A 3 10.27 10.21 9.17
C GLY A 3 11.69 10.82 9.18
N GLN A 4 12.54 10.40 10.12
CA GLN A 4 13.93 10.88 10.19
C GLN A 4 14.79 10.36 9.03
N ALA A 5 14.62 9.09 8.64
CA ALA A 5 15.30 8.54 7.48
C ALA A 5 14.87 9.25 6.18
N GLY A 6 13.58 9.57 6.03
CA GLY A 6 13.07 10.36 4.91
C GLY A 6 13.65 11.78 4.85
N TYR A 7 13.80 12.42 6.01
CA TYR A 7 14.42 13.75 6.11
C TYR A 7 15.91 13.73 5.70
N VAL A 8 16.66 12.73 6.16
CA VAL A 8 18.05 12.56 5.74
C VAL A 8 18.11 12.30 4.23
N ALA A 9 17.28 11.41 3.69
CA ALA A 9 17.26 11.13 2.26
C ALA A 9 16.91 12.37 1.40
N SER A 10 15.95 13.19 1.84
CA SER A 10 15.55 14.40 1.11
C SER A 10 16.63 15.48 1.12
N SER A 11 17.42 15.59 2.20
CA SER A 11 18.54 16.53 2.29
C SER A 11 19.66 16.28 1.27
N TYR A 12 19.75 15.07 0.70
CA TYR A 12 20.75 14.71 -0.31
C TYR A 12 20.24 14.83 -1.76
N ILE A 13 19.00 15.25 -1.99
CA ILE A 13 18.44 15.40 -3.35
C ILE A 13 19.11 16.55 -4.10
N TYR A 14 19.29 17.68 -3.42
CA TYR A 14 20.02 18.83 -3.96
C TYR A 14 21.43 18.84 -3.41
N ARG A 15 22.41 18.82 -4.31
CA ARG A 15 23.83 18.78 -3.96
C ARG A 15 24.56 19.94 -4.63
N ALA A 16 25.57 20.45 -3.96
CA ALA A 16 26.36 21.58 -4.44
C ALA A 16 27.06 21.32 -5.79
N ASP A 17 27.33 20.06 -6.15
CA ASP A 17 27.92 19.66 -7.44
C ASP A 17 26.99 19.87 -8.64
N ASP A 18 25.68 19.94 -8.41
CA ASP A 18 24.64 20.08 -9.44
C ASP A 18 24.09 21.53 -9.51
N ALA A 19 24.63 22.45 -8.72
CA ALA A 19 24.27 23.87 -8.73
C ALA A 19 24.75 24.57 -10.04
N PRO A 20 24.08 25.65 -10.49
CA PRO A 20 22.91 26.30 -9.90
C PRO A 20 21.55 25.76 -10.41
N ARG A 21 21.54 24.94 -11.47
CA ARG A 21 20.31 24.54 -12.16
C ARG A 21 19.70 23.23 -11.64
N TYR A 22 20.47 22.43 -10.91
CA TYR A 22 20.05 21.20 -10.22
C TYR A 22 19.29 20.20 -11.10
N LEU A 23 19.83 19.90 -12.29
CA LEU A 23 19.18 19.03 -13.26
C LEU A 23 19.00 17.60 -12.75
N ARG A 24 19.98 17.08 -12.00
CA ARG A 24 19.93 15.74 -11.41
C ARG A 24 18.92 15.68 -10.28
N GLY A 25 18.92 16.69 -9.40
CA GLY A 25 17.95 16.78 -8.29
C GLY A 25 16.50 16.82 -8.79
N ASN A 26 16.22 17.69 -9.77
CA ASN A 26 14.88 17.82 -10.34
C ASN A 26 14.43 16.55 -11.08
N ARG A 27 15.32 15.89 -11.82
CA ARG A 27 15.02 14.60 -12.47
C ARG A 27 14.65 13.53 -11.44
N ASN A 28 15.39 13.45 -10.33
CA ASN A 28 15.11 12.48 -9.27
C ASN A 28 13.73 12.71 -8.64
N LEU A 29 13.35 13.97 -8.40
CA LEU A 29 12.01 14.31 -7.90
C LEU A 29 10.90 13.88 -8.86
N ILE A 30 11.06 14.12 -10.16
CA ILE A 30 10.09 13.68 -11.17
C ILE A 30 9.98 12.15 -11.18
N ILE A 31 11.10 11.43 -11.10
CA ILE A 31 11.09 9.96 -11.03
C ILE A 31 10.33 9.49 -9.79
N ILE A 32 10.59 10.08 -8.61
CA ILE A 32 9.88 9.73 -7.36
C ILE A 32 8.38 9.99 -7.48
N ALA A 33 7.99 11.11 -8.08
CA ALA A 33 6.60 11.46 -8.32
C ALA A 33 5.93 10.46 -9.28
N LEU A 34 6.58 10.12 -10.38
CA LEU A 34 6.07 9.13 -11.34
C LEU A 34 5.94 7.75 -10.72
N VAL A 35 6.90 7.30 -9.91
CA VAL A 35 6.79 6.02 -9.20
C VAL A 35 5.60 6.04 -8.23
N ASN A 36 5.36 7.14 -7.52
CA ASN A 36 4.20 7.25 -6.64
C ASN A 36 2.88 7.14 -7.41
N VAL A 37 2.73 7.92 -8.47
CA VAL A 37 1.47 8.02 -9.22
C VAL A 37 1.22 6.79 -10.08
N LEU A 38 2.25 6.28 -10.78
CA LEU A 38 2.09 5.21 -11.77
C LEU A 38 2.27 3.81 -11.20
N VAL A 39 2.95 3.65 -10.06
CA VAL A 39 3.21 2.32 -9.49
C VAL A 39 2.52 2.18 -8.16
N LEU A 40 2.74 3.11 -7.22
CA LEU A 40 2.29 2.95 -5.84
C LEU A 40 0.76 3.01 -5.74
N TYR A 41 0.13 4.05 -6.28
CA TYR A 41 -1.34 4.18 -6.24
C TYR A 41 -2.08 3.07 -6.98
N PRO A 42 -1.83 2.80 -8.27
CA PRO A 42 -2.52 1.70 -8.96
C PRO A 42 -2.14 0.35 -8.36
N GLY A 43 -0.92 0.18 -7.86
CA GLY A 43 -0.50 -1.03 -7.15
C GLY A 43 -1.30 -1.26 -5.87
N THR A 44 -1.52 -0.23 -5.05
CA THR A 44 -2.36 -0.34 -3.85
C THR A 44 -3.82 -0.63 -4.20
N TYR A 45 -4.37 0.04 -5.22
CA TYR A 45 -5.73 -0.21 -5.70
C TYR A 45 -5.90 -1.66 -6.19
N ALA A 46 -5.00 -2.13 -7.06
CA ALA A 46 -5.01 -3.49 -7.58
C ALA A 46 -4.84 -4.52 -6.45
N TYR A 47 -3.95 -4.25 -5.49
CA TYR A 47 -3.72 -5.10 -4.34
C TYR A 47 -4.96 -5.23 -3.46
N TYR A 48 -5.64 -4.12 -3.13
CA TYR A 48 -6.86 -4.15 -2.33
C TYR A 48 -8.00 -4.85 -3.04
N ARG A 49 -8.19 -4.60 -4.35
CA ARG A 49 -9.18 -5.31 -5.16
C ARG A 49 -8.90 -6.82 -5.20
N TRP A 50 -7.66 -7.22 -5.42
CA TRP A 50 -7.27 -8.64 -5.42
C TRP A 50 -7.47 -9.29 -4.05
N ARG A 51 -7.07 -8.64 -2.96
CA ARG A 51 -7.27 -9.16 -1.60
C ARG A 51 -8.75 -9.31 -1.26
N ASN A 52 -9.59 -8.34 -1.62
CA ASN A 52 -11.03 -8.43 -1.45
C ASN A 52 -11.61 -9.61 -2.24
N ALA A 53 -11.24 -9.76 -3.52
CA ALA A 53 -11.71 -10.88 -4.34
C ALA A 53 -11.29 -12.26 -3.79
N GLN A 54 -10.07 -12.39 -3.25
CA GLN A 54 -9.63 -13.63 -2.59
C GLN A 54 -10.44 -13.94 -1.33
N ARG A 55 -10.80 -12.90 -0.56
CA ARG A 55 -11.67 -13.05 0.62
C ARG A 55 -13.10 -13.41 0.23
N ASP A 56 -13.65 -12.77 -0.80
CA ASP A 56 -14.98 -13.07 -1.32
C ASP A 56 -15.09 -14.51 -1.79
N ARG A 57 -14.08 -15.02 -2.51
CA ARG A 57 -14.04 -16.43 -2.92
C ARG A 57 -14.09 -17.39 -1.74
N LYS A 58 -13.30 -17.13 -0.70
CA LYS A 58 -13.30 -17.95 0.52
C LYS A 58 -14.61 -17.85 1.28
N TRP A 59 -15.15 -16.64 1.41
CA TRP A 59 -16.41 -16.41 2.11
C TRP A 59 -17.60 -17.03 1.37
N ASN A 60 -17.65 -16.93 0.05
CA ASN A 60 -18.73 -17.49 -0.76
C ASN A 60 -18.67 -19.02 -0.87
N ALA A 61 -17.49 -19.61 -0.67
CA ALA A 61 -17.34 -21.06 -0.59
C ALA A 61 -17.81 -21.67 0.74
N MET A 62 -17.99 -20.86 1.80
CA MET A 62 -18.46 -21.35 3.10
C MET A 62 -19.99 -21.47 3.16
N THR A 63 -20.48 -22.53 3.79
CA THR A 63 -21.91 -22.69 4.12
C THR A 63 -22.35 -21.72 5.22
N ALA A 64 -23.66 -21.61 5.45
CA ALA A 64 -24.20 -20.74 6.49
C ALA A 64 -23.73 -21.16 7.90
N GLU A 65 -23.67 -22.47 8.20
CA GLU A 65 -23.15 -22.95 9.49
C GLU A 65 -21.65 -22.67 9.65
N GLU A 66 -20.85 -22.83 8.59
CA GLU A 66 -19.41 -22.56 8.63
C GLU A 66 -19.12 -21.08 8.86
N LYS A 67 -19.91 -20.19 8.25
CA LYS A 67 -19.81 -18.73 8.51
C LYS A 67 -20.15 -18.39 9.94
N ALA A 68 -21.25 -18.95 10.48
CA ALA A 68 -21.65 -18.73 11.87
C ALA A 68 -20.57 -19.24 12.84
N HIS A 69 -20.00 -20.42 12.57
CA HIS A 69 -18.90 -20.98 13.35
C HIS A 69 -17.63 -20.11 13.26
N TYR A 70 -17.27 -19.63 12.07
CA TYR A 70 -16.12 -18.74 11.89
C TYR A 70 -16.29 -17.43 12.68
N LEU A 71 -17.48 -16.81 12.63
CA LEU A 71 -17.75 -15.59 13.39
C LEU A 71 -17.70 -15.82 14.91
N ALA A 72 -18.15 -16.97 15.39
CA ALA A 72 -18.14 -17.31 16.81
C ALA A 72 -16.75 -17.67 17.36
N THR A 73 -15.85 -18.20 16.51
CA THR A 73 -14.57 -18.78 16.97
C THR A 73 -13.32 -18.08 16.43
N THR A 74 -13.47 -17.11 15.52
CA THR A 74 -12.30 -16.48 14.89
C THR A 74 -11.46 -15.68 15.87
N LYS A 75 -10.14 -15.87 15.79
CA LYS A 75 -9.13 -15.05 16.48
C LYS A 75 -8.55 -13.97 15.58
N ASP A 76 -9.08 -13.82 14.36
CA ASP A 76 -8.62 -12.81 13.42
C ASP A 76 -9.01 -11.42 13.91
N VAL A 77 -8.01 -10.56 14.14
CA VAL A 77 -8.23 -9.19 14.61
C VAL A 77 -8.25 -8.22 13.43
N ARG A 78 -9.34 -7.43 13.33
CA ARG A 78 -9.53 -6.31 12.38
C ARG A 78 -9.14 -6.66 10.94
N ASN A 79 -7.94 -6.24 10.50
CA ASN A 79 -7.53 -6.33 9.11
C ASN A 79 -7.36 -7.77 8.61
N LYS A 80 -7.37 -8.77 9.49
CA LYS A 80 -7.28 -10.19 9.13
C LYS A 80 -8.65 -10.84 8.91
N GLN A 81 -9.73 -10.27 9.47
CA GLN A 81 -11.07 -10.83 9.37
C GLN A 81 -11.51 -10.98 7.90
N LEU A 82 -12.14 -12.11 7.60
CA LEU A 82 -12.63 -12.42 6.25
C LEU A 82 -13.77 -11.51 5.79
N GLU A 83 -14.55 -10.95 6.71
CA GLU A 83 -15.60 -9.98 6.38
C GLU A 83 -15.04 -8.60 6.00
N LEU A 84 -13.86 -8.23 6.52
CA LEU A 84 -13.32 -6.91 6.26
C LEU A 84 -12.96 -6.75 4.79
N ARG A 85 -13.55 -5.72 4.17
CA ARG A 85 -13.23 -5.27 2.82
C ARG A 85 -12.39 -4.01 2.90
N PHE A 86 -11.28 -3.99 2.18
CA PHE A 86 -10.47 -2.78 2.04
C PHE A 86 -11.21 -1.79 1.15
N ALA A 87 -11.34 -0.54 1.61
CA ALA A 87 -11.77 0.57 0.76
C ALA A 87 -10.72 0.76 -0.33
N HIS A 88 -11.15 0.74 -1.59
CA HIS A 88 -10.32 0.83 -2.79
C HIS A 88 -10.94 1.84 -3.75
#